data_AF-Q8H226-F1
#
_entry.id   AF-Q8H226-F1
#
_cell.length_a   1.000
_cell.length_b   1.000
_cell.length_c   1.000
_cell.angle_alpha   90.00
_cell.angle_beta   90.00
_cell.angle_gamma   90.00
#
_symmetry.space_group_name_H-M   'P 1'
#
loop_
_entity.id
_entity.type
_entity.pdbx_description
1 polymer ?
#
loop_
_entity_poly.entity_id
_entity_poly.type
_entity_poly.pdbx_seq_one_letter_code
_entity_poly.pdbx_strand_id
1 'polypeptide(L)' 'MKLVVFAALISAAAAFAPAKQAAQTTSLSAFESELGAQEPLGFYDPLGFLADADQERFDRLRYVELKHGRIA' A
#
# COMPACT_ATOMS: atom_id res chain seq x y z
N MET A 1 -30.05 -35.15 28.80
CA MET A 1 -29.71 -33.87 29.48
C MET A 1 -28.22 -33.57 29.56
N LYS A 2 -27.33 -34.56 29.80
CA LYS A 2 -25.86 -34.31 29.85
C LYS A 2 -25.24 -33.90 28.49
N LEU A 3 -25.77 -34.39 27.37
CA LEU A 3 -25.23 -34.10 26.03
C LEU A 3 -25.47 -32.65 25.55
N VAL A 4 -26.54 -32.00 26.00
CA VAL A 4 -26.88 -30.62 25.60
C VAL A 4 -25.92 -29.61 26.24
N VAL A 5 -25.48 -29.87 27.47
CA VAL A 5 -24.52 -29.03 28.19
C VAL A 5 -23.14 -29.06 27.55
N PHE A 6 -22.70 -30.23 27.06
CA PHE A 6 -21.43 -30.35 26.34
C PHE A 6 -21.43 -29.62 25.00
N ALA A 7 -22.53 -29.65 24.24
CA ALA A 7 -22.64 -28.94 22.97
C ALA A 7 -22.59 -27.40 23.15
N ALA A 8 -23.23 -26.88 24.20
CA ALA A 8 -23.22 -25.44 24.51
C ALA A 8 -21.81 -24.92 24.88
N LEU A 9 -21.01 -25.73 25.59
CA LEU A 9 -19.64 -25.36 25.95
C LEU A 9 -18.70 -25.31 24.74
N ILE A 10 -18.87 -26.20 23.77
CA ILE A 10 -18.05 -26.21 22.55
C ILE A 10 -18.37 -25.00 21.67
N SER A 11 -19.64 -24.60 21.57
CA SER A 11 -20.03 -23.38 20.84
C SER A 11 -19.49 -22.09 21.47
N ALA A 12 -19.37 -22.04 22.79
CA ALA A 12 -18.82 -20.87 23.49
C ALA A 12 -17.32 -20.70 23.25
N ALA A 13 -16.56 -21.79 23.18
CA ALA A 13 -15.11 -21.74 22.94
C ALA A 13 -14.74 -21.29 21.51
N ALA A 14 -15.54 -21.68 20.51
CA ALA A 14 -15.30 -21.30 19.12
C ALA A 14 -15.53 -19.79 18.86
N ALA A 15 -16.44 -19.16 19.61
CA ALA A 15 -16.74 -17.73 19.49
C ALA A 15 -15.63 -16.80 20.02
N PHE A 16 -14.69 -17.32 20.80
CA PHE A 16 -13.56 -16.58 21.37
C PHE A 16 -12.20 -16.97 20.78
N ALA A 17 -12.17 -17.75 19.69
CA ALA A 17 -10.93 -18.02 18.99
C ALA A 17 -10.43 -16.71 18.32
N PRO A 18 -9.14 -16.33 18.51
CA PRO A 18 -8.61 -15.13 17.87
C PRO A 18 -8.69 -15.30 16.36
N ALA A 19 -9.50 -14.47 15.70
CA ALA A 19 -9.55 -14.41 14.24
C ALA A 19 -8.14 -14.10 13.74
N LYS A 20 -7.61 -14.93 12.84
CA LYS A 20 -6.32 -14.66 12.20
C LYS A 20 -6.51 -13.43 11.31
N GLN A 21 -6.09 -12.27 11.81
CA GLN A 21 -6.05 -11.05 11.02
C GLN A 21 -5.05 -11.29 9.87
N ALA A 22 -5.56 -11.42 8.65
CA ALA A 22 -4.69 -11.53 7.49
C ALA A 22 -3.83 -10.27 7.41
N ALA A 23 -2.50 -10.43 7.39
CA ALA A 23 -1.58 -9.33 7.21
C ALA A 23 -1.87 -8.68 5.85
N GLN A 24 -2.42 -7.46 5.87
CA GLN A 24 -2.61 -6.65 4.68
C GLN A 24 -1.25 -6.06 4.33
N THR A 25 -0.61 -6.55 3.27
CA THR A 25 0.54 -5.88 2.67
C THR A 25 0.01 -4.69 1.88
N THR A 26 -0.01 -3.50 2.47
CA THR A 26 -0.23 -2.27 1.70
C THR A 26 1.06 -1.98 0.94
N SER A 27 1.08 -2.30 -0.35
CA SER A 27 2.05 -1.68 -1.26
C SER A 27 1.69 -0.19 -1.32
N LEU A 28 2.46 0.65 -0.63
CA LEU A 28 2.31 2.10 -0.74
C LEU A 28 2.75 2.49 -2.15
N SER A 29 1.81 2.61 -3.07
CA SER A 29 2.00 3.22 -4.40
C SER A 29 2.14 4.73 -4.23
N ALA A 30 3.25 5.18 -3.63
CA ALA A 30 3.37 6.53 -3.08
C ALA A 30 3.30 7.64 -4.15
N PHE A 31 3.76 7.37 -5.39
CA PHE A 31 3.95 8.41 -6.40
C PHE A 31 3.24 8.14 -7.74
N GLU A 32 2.44 7.07 -7.85
CA GLU A 32 1.77 6.69 -9.11
C GLU A 32 0.63 7.64 -9.49
N SER A 33 0.06 8.35 -8.51
CA SER A 33 -1.04 9.31 -8.70
C SER A 33 -0.57 10.76 -8.85
N GLU A 34 0.75 10.98 -8.91
CA GLU A 34 1.33 12.32 -8.97
C GLU A 34 1.25 12.94 -10.38
N LEU A 35 1.29 14.27 -10.42
CA LEU A 35 1.22 15.03 -11.67
C LEU A 35 2.33 14.59 -12.64
N GLY A 36 1.99 14.31 -13.89
CA GLY A 36 2.93 13.89 -14.94
C GLY A 36 2.89 12.40 -15.26
N ALA A 37 2.33 11.55 -14.38
CA ALA A 37 1.95 10.19 -14.76
C ALA A 37 0.73 10.26 -15.68
N GLN A 38 0.93 10.10 -16.99
CA GLN A 38 -0.10 10.21 -18.02
C GLN A 38 -0.10 8.99 -18.93
N GLU A 39 -1.27 8.62 -19.46
CA GLU A 39 -1.37 7.59 -20.48
C GLU A 39 -0.58 7.98 -21.75
N PRO A 40 0.02 7.02 -22.48
CA PRO A 40 -0.10 5.57 -22.34
C PRO A 40 0.88 4.92 -21.35
N LEU A 41 1.83 5.69 -20.80
CA LEU A 41 2.92 5.14 -19.98
C LEU A 41 2.58 5.06 -18.49
N GLY A 42 1.72 5.96 -17.99
CA GLY A 42 1.40 6.06 -16.58
C GLY A 42 2.63 6.46 -15.76
N PHE A 43 2.84 5.77 -14.63
CA PHE A 43 4.03 5.94 -13.80
C PHE A 43 5.25 5.31 -14.46
N TYR A 44 6.28 6.12 -14.75
CA TYR A 44 7.49 5.67 -15.44
C TYR A 44 8.74 5.91 -14.61
N ASP A 45 9.24 4.85 -13.97
CA ASP A 45 10.53 4.84 -13.28
C ASP A 45 11.25 3.49 -13.50
N PRO A 46 11.82 3.24 -14.69
CA PRO A 46 12.52 1.98 -14.98
C PRO A 46 13.84 1.84 -14.23
N LEU A 47 14.38 2.92 -13.67
CA LEU A 47 15.66 2.94 -12.97
C LEU A 47 15.50 2.93 -11.44
N GLY A 48 14.28 2.93 -10.93
CA GLY A 48 13.98 2.85 -9.50
C GLY A 48 14.47 4.06 -8.71
N PHE A 49 14.49 5.25 -9.31
CA PHE A 49 14.87 6.47 -8.58
C PHE A 49 13.93 6.81 -7.43
N LEU A 50 12.67 6.35 -7.49
CA LEU A 50 11.62 6.57 -6.51
C LEU A 50 11.32 5.34 -5.63
N ALA A 51 12.08 4.24 -5.78
CA ALA A 51 11.84 3.00 -5.03
C ALA A 51 12.03 3.17 -3.51
N ASP A 52 13.07 3.88 -3.10
CA ASP A 52 13.39 4.21 -1.69
C ASP A 52 13.49 5.74 -1.49
N ALA A 53 12.72 6.51 -2.26
CA ALA A 53 12.81 7.97 -2.21
C ALA A 53 11.86 8.57 -1.16
N ASP A 54 12.43 9.44 -0.33
CA ASP A 54 11.66 10.31 0.57
C ASP A 54 10.95 11.42 -0.22
N GLN A 55 9.94 12.05 0.40
CA GLN A 55 9.20 13.16 -0.20
C GLN A 55 10.13 14.30 -0.67
N GLU A 56 11.15 14.65 0.12
CA GLU A 56 12.10 15.71 -0.23
C GLU A 56 12.88 15.39 -1.53
N ARG A 57 13.26 14.12 -1.71
CA ARG A 57 13.96 13.67 -2.91
C ARG A 57 13.04 13.74 -4.13
N PHE A 58 11.78 13.33 -3.98
CA PHE A 58 10.76 13.46 -5.03
C PHE A 58 10.56 14.93 -5.42
N ASP A 59 10.36 15.83 -4.46
CA ASP A 59 10.13 17.25 -4.72
C ASP A 59 11.33 17.91 -5.43
N ARG A 60 12.55 17.54 -5.04
CA ARG A 60 13.77 18.01 -5.71
C ARG A 60 13.84 17.52 -7.15
N LEU A 61 13.59 16.24 -7.40
CA LEU A 61 13.60 15.67 -8.76
C LEU A 61 12.53 16.33 -9.63
N ARG A 62 11.33 16.57 -9.07
CA ARG A 62 10.25 17.28 -9.74
C ARG A 62 10.64 18.70 -10.10
N TYR A 63 11.25 19.44 -9.18
CA TYR A 63 11.71 20.80 -9.46
C TYR A 63 12.74 20.83 -10.60
N VAL A 64 13.67 19.86 -10.61
CA VAL A 64 14.68 19.71 -11.66
C VAL A 64 14.03 19.40 -13.01
N GLU A 65 13.05 18.49 -13.04
CA GLU A 65 12.26 18.16 -14.24
C GLU A 65 11.59 19.43 -14.81
N LEU A 66 10.84 20.18 -13.99
CA LEU A 66 10.17 21.40 -14.42
C LEU A 66 11.14 22.46 -14.91
N LYS A 67 12.29 22.62 -14.25
CA LYS A 67 13.32 23.59 -14.67
C LYS A 67 13.85 23.23 -16.06
N HIS A 68 14.20 21.98 -16.31
CA HIS A 68 14.69 21.56 -17.63
C HIS A 68 13.61 21.69 -18.70
N GLY A 69 12.36 21.34 -18.39
CA GLY A 69 11.23 21.52 -19.30
C GLY A 69 10.95 22.98 -19.67
N ARG A 70 11.28 23.94 -18.79
CA ARG A 70 11.16 25.38 -19.08
C ARG A 70 12.32 25.96 -19.90
N ILE A 71 13.48 25.29 -19.91
CA ILE A 71 14.68 25.74 -20.62
C ILE A 71 14.72 25.21 -22.05
N ALA A 72 14.14 24.03 -22.28
CA ALA A 72 14.12 23.33 -23.57
C ALA A 72 13.41 24.11 -24.69
#